data_AF-X1JKH3-F1
#
_entry.id   AF-X1JKH3-F1
#
_cell.length_a   1.000
_cell.length_b   1.000
_cell.length_c   1.000
_cell.angle_alpha   90.00
_cell.angle_beta   90.00
_cell.angle_gamma   90.00
#
_symmetry.space_group_name_H-M   'P 1'
#
loop_
_entity.id
_entity.type
_entity.pdbx_description
1 polymer ?
#
loop_
_entity_poly.entity_id
_entity_poly.type
_entity_poly.pdbx_seq_one_letter_code
_entity_poly.pdbx_strand_id
1 'polypeptide(L)'
;MQLMVDAGFNTVFVGIETPNEESLVECNKSQNQNRDLVASVKKIQNHGFEVQGGFIVGFDSDPLSIFKSQISFIQNSGIVTAMVGLLNAPAGTRLYKRLKAENRLLKSFTGDNTDCSLNFIPK
;
A
#
# COMPACT_ATOMS: atom_id res chain seq x y z
N MET A 1 -6.78 -2.99 21.12
CA MET A 1 -5.48 -2.29 21.15
C MET A 1 -4.90 -2.21 22.56
N GLN A 2 -5.72 -2.04 23.61
CA GLN A 2 -5.22 -2.01 25.00
C GLN A 2 -4.27 -3.17 25.37
N LEU A 3 -4.63 -4.42 25.06
CA LEU A 3 -3.75 -5.56 25.34
C LEU A 3 -2.38 -5.50 24.65
N MET A 4 -2.28 -4.87 23.48
CA MET A 4 -0.98 -4.66 22.81
C MET A 4 -0.18 -3.58 23.54
N VAL A 5 -0.84 -2.50 23.99
CA VAL A 5 -0.20 -1.46 24.80
C VAL A 5 0.30 -2.05 26.12
N ASP A 6 -0.53 -2.84 26.81
CA ASP A 6 -0.18 -3.49 28.09
C ASP A 6 0.98 -4.49 27.92
N ALA A 7 1.09 -5.11 26.74
CA ALA A 7 2.19 -5.98 26.37
C ALA A 7 3.46 -5.22 25.91
N GLY A 8 3.45 -3.89 25.93
CA GLY A 8 4.62 -3.06 25.63
C GLY A 8 4.86 -2.77 24.14
N PHE A 9 3.91 -3.06 23.26
CA PHE A 9 4.00 -2.65 21.86
C PHE A 9 3.84 -1.13 21.76
N ASN A 10 4.70 -0.48 20.98
CA ASN A 10 4.69 0.97 20.76
C ASN A 10 4.65 1.36 19.28
N THR A 11 4.88 0.41 18.36
CA THR A 11 4.87 0.63 16.91
C THR A 11 4.10 -0.48 16.22
N VAL A 12 3.35 -0.13 15.17
CA VAL A 12 2.69 -1.09 14.28
C VAL A 12 2.93 -0.74 12.82
N PHE A 13 3.13 -1.75 12.00
CA PHE A 13 3.10 -1.63 10.55
C PHE A 13 1.70 -1.92 10.01
N VAL A 14 1.19 -1.04 9.14
CA VAL A 14 -0.11 -1.17 8.50
C VAL A 14 0.07 -1.15 6.98
N GLY A 15 -0.31 -2.23 6.32
CA GLY A 15 -0.44 -2.25 4.86
C GLY A 15 -1.67 -1.44 4.44
N ILE A 16 -1.48 -0.16 4.16
CA ILE A 16 -2.53 0.76 3.69
C ILE A 16 -2.70 0.59 2.17
N GLU A 17 -1.59 0.34 1.47
CA GLU A 17 -1.43 0.20 0.02
C GLU A 17 -1.65 1.51 -0.74
N THR A 18 -2.84 2.09 -0.69
CA THR A 18 -3.19 3.26 -1.50
C THR A 18 -4.43 3.95 -0.95
N PRO A 19 -4.54 5.30 -1.04
CA PRO A 19 -5.79 6.00 -0.74
C PRO A 19 -6.80 5.99 -1.89
N ASN A 20 -6.45 5.37 -3.04
CA ASN A 20 -7.35 5.27 -4.18
C ASN A 20 -8.25 4.03 -4.08
N GLU A 21 -9.55 4.25 -4.16
CA GLU A 21 -10.55 3.19 -3.94
C GLU A 21 -10.54 2.12 -5.04
N GLU A 22 -10.35 2.51 -6.30
CA GLU A 22 -10.28 1.59 -7.42
C GLU A 22 -9.03 0.70 -7.33
N SER A 23 -7.89 1.27 -6.95
CA SER A 23 -6.65 0.53 -6.71
C SER A 23 -6.77 -0.43 -5.51
N LEU A 24 -7.53 -0.07 -4.45
CA LEU A 24 -7.86 -0.99 -3.35
C LEU A 24 -8.74 -2.17 -3.81
N VAL A 25 -9.65 -1.93 -4.75
CA VAL A 25 -10.45 -3.00 -5.38
C VAL A 25 -9.55 -3.89 -6.25
N GLU A 26 -8.69 -3.29 -7.07
CA GLU A 26 -7.74 -4.01 -7.93
C GLU A 26 -6.83 -4.96 -7.13
N CYS A 27 -6.27 -4.48 -6.01
CA CYS A 27 -5.38 -5.27 -5.16
C CYS A 27 -6.10 -6.13 -4.11
N ASN A 28 -7.44 -6.16 -4.13
CA ASN A 28 -8.28 -6.95 -3.23
C ASN A 28 -8.06 -6.64 -1.74
N LYS A 29 -7.85 -5.36 -1.41
CA LYS A 29 -7.63 -4.87 -0.04
C LYS A 29 -8.94 -4.40 0.61
N SER A 30 -9.93 -5.30 0.67
CA SER A 30 -11.31 -4.97 1.08
C SER A 30 -11.43 -4.37 2.48
N GLN A 31 -10.53 -4.68 3.41
CA GLN A 31 -10.52 -4.11 4.77
C GLN A 31 -10.22 -2.60 4.83
N ASN A 32 -9.60 -2.06 3.77
CA ASN A 32 -9.25 -0.64 3.64
C ASN A 32 -10.27 0.13 2.81
N GLN A 33 -11.25 -0.56 2.21
CA GLN A 33 -12.28 0.08 1.39
C GLN A 33 -13.41 0.67 2.25
N ASN A 34 -14.16 1.62 1.66
CA ASN A 34 -15.38 2.22 2.18
C ASN A 34 -15.25 2.76 3.60
N ARG A 35 -14.10 3.34 3.93
CA ARG A 35 -13.82 3.87 5.26
C ARG A 35 -12.89 5.07 5.20
N ASP A 36 -12.94 5.86 6.27
CA ASP A 36 -11.95 6.90 6.50
C ASP A 36 -10.65 6.27 7.01
N LEU A 37 -9.69 6.12 6.09
CA LEU A 37 -8.36 5.59 6.39
C LEU A 37 -7.55 6.53 7.30
N VAL A 38 -7.72 7.85 7.17
CA VAL A 38 -7.05 8.83 8.04
C VAL A 38 -7.55 8.68 9.47
N ALA A 39 -8.87 8.62 9.67
CA ALA A 39 -9.46 8.39 10.98
C ALA A 39 -9.05 7.02 11.55
N SER A 40 -8.90 6.00 10.69
CA SER A 40 -8.45 4.67 11.11
C SER A 40 -7.01 4.69 11.62
N VAL A 41 -6.11 5.43 10.95
CA VAL A 41 -4.73 5.65 11.42
C VAL A 41 -4.73 6.44 12.73
N LYS A 42 -5.48 7.54 12.80
CA LYS A 42 -5.59 8.37 14.02
C LYS A 42 -6.10 7.58 15.21
N LYS A 43 -7.04 6.65 15.00
CA LYS A 43 -7.53 5.75 16.05
C LYS A 43 -6.40 4.91 16.64
N ILE A 44 -5.50 4.39 15.81
CA ILE A 44 -4.32 3.63 16.25
C ILE A 44 -3.36 4.52 17.03
N GLN A 45 -3.03 5.71 16.48
CA GLN A 45 -2.17 6.69 17.12
C GLN A 45 -2.69 7.14 18.50
N ASN A 46 -4.01 7.32 18.64
CA ASN A 46 -4.65 7.69 19.90
C ASN A 46 -4.54 6.63 21.00
N HIS A 47 -4.14 5.40 20.67
CA HIS A 47 -3.81 4.36 21.66
C HIS A 47 -2.31 4.35 22.02
N GLY A 48 -1.52 5.33 21.55
CA GLY A 48 -0.10 5.47 21.86
C GLY A 48 0.86 4.78 20.89
N PHE A 49 0.36 4.29 19.74
CA PHE A 49 1.20 3.63 18.73
C PHE A 49 1.76 4.60 17.70
N GLU A 50 3.05 4.45 17.38
CA GLU A 50 3.60 4.89 16.11
C GLU A 50 3.06 4.01 14.98
N VAL A 51 2.57 4.63 13.91
CA VAL A 51 2.07 3.92 12.72
C VAL A 51 3.09 4.06 11.61
N GLN A 52 3.57 2.92 11.11
CA GLN A 52 4.35 2.80 9.89
C GLN A 52 3.44 2.31 8.77
N GLY A 53 3.42 3.01 7.64
CA GLY A 53 2.52 2.74 6.52
C GLY A 53 3.24 2.08 5.35
N GLY A 54 2.73 0.94 4.90
CA GLY A 54 3.07 0.37 3.60
C GLY A 54 2.20 0.95 2.49
N PHE A 55 2.85 1.43 1.43
CA PHE A 55 2.21 2.06 0.27
C PHE A 55 2.78 1.49 -1.03
N ILE A 56 1.93 1.42 -2.04
CA ILE A 56 2.27 0.94 -3.38
C ILE A 56 1.72 1.95 -4.39
N VAL A 57 2.48 2.19 -5.46
CA VAL A 57 2.03 2.91 -6.66
C VAL A 57 2.32 2.09 -7.91
N GLY A 58 1.57 2.35 -8.99
CA GLY A 58 1.70 1.65 -10.26
C GLY A 58 0.61 0.62 -10.52
N PHE A 59 -0.53 0.75 -9.82
CA PHE A 59 -1.74 0.00 -10.16
C PHE A 59 -2.30 0.49 -11.51
N ASP A 60 -3.01 -0.39 -12.22
CA ASP A 60 -3.66 0.02 -13.47
C ASP A 60 -4.81 1.01 -13.23
N SER A 61 -5.39 0.98 -12.02
CA SER A 61 -6.42 1.90 -11.55
C SER A 61 -5.86 3.20 -10.95
N ASP A 62 -4.54 3.37 -10.85
CA ASP A 62 -3.99 4.61 -10.32
C ASP A 62 -4.20 5.78 -11.31
N PRO A 63 -4.90 6.86 -10.92
CA PRO A 63 -5.00 8.05 -11.77
C PRO A 63 -3.66 8.80 -11.79
N LEU A 64 -3.46 9.69 -12.77
CA LEU A 64 -2.27 10.57 -12.80
C LEU A 64 -2.10 11.41 -11.53
N SER A 65 -3.18 11.65 -10.79
CA SER A 65 -3.18 12.37 -9.51
C SER A 65 -2.70 11.53 -8.32
N ILE A 66 -2.45 10.22 -8.49
CA ILE A 66 -2.16 9.29 -7.39
C ILE A 66 -1.02 9.77 -6.49
N PHE A 67 0.07 10.28 -7.07
CA PHE A 67 1.23 10.74 -6.31
C PHE A 67 0.86 11.87 -5.36
N LYS A 68 0.08 12.85 -5.84
CA LYS A 68 -0.41 13.96 -5.02
C LYS A 68 -1.35 13.45 -3.93
N SER A 69 -2.29 12.57 -4.28
CA SER A 69 -3.25 11.99 -3.34
C SER A 69 -2.56 11.20 -2.22
N GLN A 70 -1.54 10.40 -2.55
CA GLN A 70 -0.79 9.60 -1.58
C GLN A 70 0.06 10.49 -0.66
N ILE A 71 0.73 11.52 -1.20
CA ILE A 71 1.45 12.52 -0.40
C ILE A 71 0.48 13.20 0.59
N SER A 72 -0.66 13.71 0.10
CA SER A 72 -1.65 14.36 0.96
C SER A 72 -2.21 13.41 2.03
N PHE A 73 -2.46 12.15 1.68
CA PHE A 73 -2.90 11.13 2.64
C PHE A 73 -1.86 10.89 3.74
N ILE A 74 -0.59 10.69 3.38
CA ILE A 74 0.51 10.46 4.33
C ILE A 74 0.65 11.66 5.29
N GLN A 75 0.63 12.88 4.76
CA GLN A 75 0.71 14.11 5.55
C GLN A 75 -0.47 14.25 6.52
N ASN A 76 -1.70 14.06 6.03
CA ASN A 76 -2.92 14.24 6.84
C ASN A 76 -3.10 13.15 7.90
N SER A 77 -2.65 11.92 7.63
CA SER A 77 -2.68 10.81 8.59
C SER A 77 -1.63 10.94 9.69
N GLY A 78 -0.56 11.71 9.47
CA GLY A 78 0.55 11.84 10.42
C GLY A 78 1.36 10.54 10.55
N ILE A 79 1.40 9.72 9.49
CA ILE A 79 2.30 8.57 9.41
C ILE A 79 3.73 9.09 9.31
N VAL A 80 4.57 8.71 10.26
CA VAL A 80 5.95 9.20 10.36
C VAL A 80 6.93 8.41 9.50
N THR A 81 6.63 7.13 9.27
CA THR A 81 7.42 6.25 8.39
C THR A 81 6.52 5.70 7.30
N ALA A 82 6.69 6.19 6.07
CA ALA A 82 5.97 5.72 4.90
C ALA A 82 6.92 4.94 3.99
N MET A 83 6.63 3.66 3.81
CA MET A 83 7.34 2.78 2.88
C MET A 83 6.57 2.75 1.57
N VAL A 84 7.01 3.57 0.60
CA VAL A 84 6.39 3.65 -0.73
C VAL A 84 7.17 2.79 -1.70
N GLY A 85 6.54 1.75 -2.24
CA GLY A 85 7.12 0.84 -3.23
C GLY A 85 6.43 0.93 -4.59
N LEU A 86 7.12 0.46 -5.63
CA LEU A 86 6.51 0.25 -6.95
C LEU A 86 5.84 -1.12 -7.01
N LEU A 87 4.65 -1.19 -7.62
CA LEU A 87 3.92 -2.43 -7.77
C LEU A 87 4.76 -3.43 -8.57
N ASN A 88 4.90 -4.62 -8.00
CA ASN A 88 5.55 -5.74 -8.67
C ASN A 88 4.60 -6.94 -8.69
N ALA A 89 4.79 -7.81 -9.67
CA ALA A 89 4.00 -9.01 -9.88
C ALA A 89 4.86 -10.27 -9.62
N PRO A 90 4.98 -10.74 -8.36
CA PRO A 90 5.69 -11.98 -8.06
C PRO A 90 5.07 -13.18 -8.77
N ALA A 91 5.90 -14.14 -9.18
CA ALA A 91 5.45 -15.36 -9.83
C ALA A 91 4.42 -16.10 -8.96
N GLY A 92 3.35 -16.60 -9.59
CA GLY A 92 2.27 -17.32 -8.91
C GLY A 92 1.13 -16.45 -8.37
N THR A 93 1.31 -15.13 -8.24
CA THR A 93 0.24 -14.22 -7.81
C THR A 93 -0.87 -14.07 -8.86
N ARG A 94 -2.07 -13.62 -8.43
CA ARG A 94 -3.17 -13.30 -9.35
C ARG A 94 -2.77 -12.21 -10.34
N LEU A 95 -2.06 -11.19 -9.87
CA LEU A 95 -1.53 -10.10 -10.70
C LEU A 95 -0.58 -10.63 -11.77
N TYR A 96 0.38 -11.50 -11.41
CA TYR A 96 1.29 -12.12 -12.37
C TYR A 96 0.55 -12.94 -13.43
N LYS A 97 -0.43 -13.76 -13.03
CA LYS A 97 -1.24 -14.56 -13.96
C LYS A 97 -2.00 -13.67 -14.95
N ARG A 98 -2.59 -12.56 -14.47
CA ARG A 98 -3.28 -11.56 -15.31
C ARG A 98 -2.30 -10.91 -16.30
N LEU A 99 -1.21 -10.33 -15.81
CA LEU A 99 -0.23 -9.62 -16.65
C LEU A 99 0.47 -10.54 -17.65
N LYS A 100 0.66 -11.82 -17.30
CA LYS A 100 1.16 -12.84 -18.24
C LYS A 100 0.17 -13.07 -19.38
N ALA A 101 -1.11 -13.21 -19.09
CA ALA A 101 -2.15 -13.39 -20.10
C ALA A 101 -2.31 -12.13 -21.00
N GLU A 102 -2.03 -10.95 -20.45
CA GLU A 102 -2.05 -9.68 -21.17
C GLU A 102 -0.74 -9.37 -21.93
N ASN A 103 0.28 -10.24 -21.87
CA ASN A 103 1.61 -10.03 -22.46
C ASN A 103 2.32 -8.75 -21.97
N ARG A 104 2.14 -8.40 -20.69
CA ARG A 104 2.69 -7.17 -20.09
C ARG A 104 3.88 -7.41 -19.16
N LEU A 105 4.23 -8.66 -18.87
CA LEU A 105 5.38 -8.98 -18.03
C LEU A 105 6.71 -8.65 -18.74
N LEU A 106 7.66 -8.11 -17.97
CA LEU A 106 9.00 -7.78 -18.42
C LEU A 106 10.00 -8.80 -17.84
N LYS A 107 10.94 -8.34 -17.01
CA LYS A 107 11.90 -9.15 -16.26
C LYS A 107 11.25 -9.85 -15.06
N SER A 108 11.94 -10.82 -14.48
CA SER A 108 11.52 -11.40 -13.20
C SER A 108 11.57 -10.37 -12.08
N PHE A 109 10.63 -10.48 -11.14
CA PHE A 109 10.67 -9.74 -9.89
C PHE A 109 11.94 -10.10 -9.10
N THR A 110 12.67 -9.08 -8.64
CA THR A 110 13.97 -9.24 -7.95
C THR A 110 13.82 -9.67 -6.49
N GLY A 111 12.64 -9.42 -5.89
CA GLY A 111 12.44 -9.59 -4.45
C GLY A 111 12.75 -8.33 -3.64
N ASP A 112 13.39 -7.32 -4.25
CA ASP A 112 13.77 -6.08 -3.59
C ASP A 112 12.73 -4.99 -3.88
N ASN A 113 12.03 -4.55 -2.84
CA ASN A 113 11.01 -3.50 -2.96
C ASN A 113 11.60 -2.07 -2.99
N THR A 114 12.93 -1.93 -2.90
CA THR A 114 13.66 -0.66 -2.87
C THR A 114 14.52 -0.43 -4.11
N ASP A 115 14.60 -1.40 -5.03
CA ASP A 115 15.37 -1.29 -6.27
C ASP A 115 14.71 -0.41 -7.35
N CYS A 116 13.54 0.17 -7.04
CA CYS A 116 12.75 1.04 -7.92
C CYS A 116 12.48 0.42 -9.29
N SER A 117 12.34 -0.91 -9.36
CA SER A 117 12.04 -1.61 -10.61
C SER A 117 10.57 -2.00 -10.73
N LEU A 118 10.08 -1.96 -11.98
CA LEU A 118 8.83 -2.59 -12.39
C LEU A 118 9.15 -3.85 -13.18
N ASN A 119 8.35 -4.87 -12.97
CA ASN A 119 8.47 -6.15 -13.68
C ASN A 119 7.34 -6.37 -14.72
N PHE A 120 6.60 -5.31 -15.04
CA PHE A 120 5.56 -5.27 -16.06
C PHE A 120 5.38 -3.84 -16.61
N ILE A 121 4.61 -3.70 -17.69
CA ILE A 121 4.22 -2.41 -18.29
C ILE A 121 2.86 -1.98 -17.72
N PRO A 122 2.73 -0.90 -16.92
CA PRO A 122 1.45 -0.35 -16.46
C PRO A 122 0.55 0.17 -17.60
N LYS A 123 -0.74 0.41 -17.33
CA LYS A 123 -1.67 1.03 -18.30
C LYS A 123 -1.54 2.56 -18.35
#